data_AF-A0A3D2Y2B5-F1
#
_entry.id   AF-A0A3D2Y2B5-F1
#
_cell.length_a   1.000
_cell.length_b   1.000
_cell.length_c   1.000
_cell.angle_alpha   90.00
_cell.angle_beta   90.00
_cell.angle_gamma   90.00
#
_symmetry.space_group_name_H-M   'P 1'
#
loop_
_entity.id
_entity.type
_entity.pdbx_description
1 polymer ?
#
loop_
_entity_poly.entity_id
_entity_poly.type
_entity_poly.pdbx_seq_one_letter_code
_entity_poly.pdbx_strand_id
1 'polypeptide(L)'
;NYFDSTNDYEYYASETNTTTVNGNTVTFIDETPWTMYHTASGSFSYESLDVIVGVANVFDKEPPRISSSGFDLGNSALYSQYQTAFIGRRVFANLRYNF
;
A
#
# COMPACT_ATOMS: atom_id res chain seq x y z
N ASN A 1 -5.43 5.93 -18.87
CA ASN A 1 -3.99 6.17 -18.65
C ASN A 1 -3.51 5.21 -17.59
N TYR A 2 -2.67 4.26 -18.00
CA TYR A 2 -1.99 3.30 -17.13
C TYR A 2 -0.60 3.88 -16.83
N PHE A 3 -0.26 4.01 -15.55
CA PHE A 3 1.05 4.48 -15.09
C PHE A 3 1.75 3.26 -14.48
N ASP A 4 2.73 2.71 -15.18
CA ASP A 4 3.36 1.41 -14.86
C ASP A 4 4.61 1.53 -13.97
N SER A 5 5.16 2.73 -13.79
CA SER A 5 6.34 2.93 -12.96
C SER A 5 6.25 4.19 -12.12
N THR A 6 6.45 4.03 -10.81
CA THR A 6 6.89 5.10 -9.91
C THR A 6 8.38 4.88 -9.75
N ASN A 7 9.16 5.44 -10.65
CA ASN A 7 10.62 5.34 -10.65
C ASN A 7 11.14 6.73 -10.96
N ASP A 8 11.67 7.38 -9.92
CA ASP A 8 12.22 8.74 -9.99
C ASP A 8 13.72 8.75 -9.72
N TYR A 9 14.42 7.64 -10.03
CA TYR A 9 15.87 7.54 -9.82
C TYR A 9 16.63 8.69 -10.50
N GLU A 10 16.17 9.19 -11.65
CA GLU A 10 16.76 10.34 -12.35
C GLU A 10 16.81 11.64 -11.51
N TYR A 11 15.93 11.80 -10.51
CA TYR A 11 15.87 13.00 -9.67
C TYR A 11 16.69 12.90 -8.38
N TYR A 12 16.85 11.69 -7.83
CA TYR A 12 17.37 11.51 -6.47
C TYR A 12 18.56 10.55 -6.35
N ALA A 13 18.86 9.79 -7.42
CA ALA A 13 20.00 8.88 -7.48
C ALA A 13 20.80 9.09 -8.77
N SER A 14 22.03 8.59 -8.78
CA SER A 14 22.75 8.34 -10.04
C SER A 14 21.92 7.37 -10.90
N GLU A 15 22.13 7.33 -12.22
CA GLU A 15 21.59 6.30 -13.17
C GLU A 15 21.79 4.84 -12.70
N THR A 16 22.55 4.64 -11.63
CA THR A 16 22.91 3.38 -10.99
C THR A 16 22.19 3.10 -9.65
N ASN A 17 21.16 3.87 -9.26
CA ASN A 17 20.39 3.74 -8.02
C ASN A 17 21.26 3.85 -6.74
N THR A 18 22.38 4.56 -6.83
CA THR A 18 23.29 4.78 -5.70
C THR A 18 23.36 6.25 -5.33
N THR A 19 23.49 6.52 -4.03
CA THR A 19 23.71 7.84 -3.46
C THR A 19 24.77 7.78 -2.36
N THR A 20 25.28 8.93 -1.91
CA THR A 20 26.30 9.00 -0.84
C THR A 20 25.69 9.59 0.42
N VAL A 21 25.70 8.83 1.52
CA VAL A 21 25.23 9.28 2.84
C VAL A 21 26.38 9.15 3.83
N ASN A 22 26.74 10.25 4.49
CA ASN A 22 27.86 10.33 5.45
C ASN A 22 29.18 9.74 4.91
N GLY A 23 29.48 9.98 3.63
CA GLY A 23 30.70 9.49 2.97
C GLY A 23 30.67 8.02 2.53
N ASN A 24 29.57 7.30 2.75
CA ASN A 24 29.39 5.93 2.31
C ASN A 24 28.45 5.86 1.10
N THR A 25 28.82 5.08 0.08
CA THR A 25 27.92 4.73 -1.01
C THR A 25 26.84 3.78 -0.49
N VAL A 26 25.58 4.17 -0.67
CA VAL A 26 24.41 3.39 -0.30
C VAL A 26 23.48 3.23 -1.51
N THR A 27 22.74 2.13 -1.56
CA THR A 27 21.68 1.94 -2.54
C THR A 27 20.46 2.75 -2.13
N PHE A 28 20.01 3.64 -3.00
CA PHE A 28 18.75 4.35 -2.87
C PHE A 28 17.67 3.52 -3.56
N ILE A 29 16.52 3.31 -2.91
CA ILE A 29 15.40 2.56 -3.46
C ILE A 29 14.25 3.54 -3.63
N ASP A 30 13.96 3.94 -4.86
CA ASP A 30 12.89 4.88 -5.19
C ASP A 30 11.91 4.27 -6.21
N GLU A 31 11.73 2.97 -6.07
CA GLU A 31 10.76 2.22 -6.85
C GLU A 31 9.95 1.33 -5.92
N THR A 32 8.64 1.28 -6.17
CA THR A 32 7.76 0.36 -5.45
C THR A 32 7.62 -0.93 -6.24
N PRO A 33 7.93 -2.11 -5.65
CA PRO A 33 7.62 -3.37 -6.29
C PRO A 33 6.11 -3.52 -6.51
N TRP A 34 5.75 -4.25 -7.56
CA TRP A 34 4.35 -4.61 -7.80
C TRP A 34 3.74 -5.24 -6.55
N THR A 35 2.64 -4.64 -6.09
CA THR A 35 2.01 -5.01 -4.82
C THR A 35 0.52 -5.14 -5.00
N MET A 36 -0.04 -6.25 -4.52
CA MET A 36 -1.45 -6.57 -4.65
C MET A 36 -2.05 -6.87 -3.27
N TYR A 37 -3.22 -6.28 -3.00
CA TYR A 37 -4.00 -6.51 -1.80
C TYR A 37 -5.30 -7.21 -2.17
N HIS A 38 -5.70 -8.18 -1.35
CA HIS A 38 -6.93 -8.93 -1.57
C HIS A 38 -7.92 -8.68 -0.45
N THR A 39 -9.19 -8.55 -0.84
CA THR A 39 -10.33 -8.50 0.09
C THR A 39 -11.25 -9.65 -0.25
N ALA A 40 -11.65 -10.41 0.77
CA ALA A 40 -12.64 -11.47 0.65
C ALA A 40 -13.85 -11.11 1.51
N SER A 41 -15.04 -11.17 0.94
CA SER A 41 -16.28 -10.88 1.65
C SER A 41 -17.40 -11.80 1.21
N GLY A 42 -18.30 -12.11 2.14
CA GLY A 42 -19.55 -12.80 1.90
C GLY A 42 -20.73 -11.95 2.35
N SER A 43 -21.84 -12.07 1.62
CA SER A 43 -23.11 -11.42 1.95
C SER A 43 -24.19 -12.47 2.21
N PHE A 44 -25.02 -12.21 3.20
CA PHE A 44 -26.19 -13.01 3.52
C PHE A 44 -27.37 -12.09 3.77
N SER A 45 -28.50 -12.41 3.14
CA SER A 45 -29.76 -11.70 3.30
C SER A 45 -30.79 -12.64 3.89
N TYR A 46 -31.46 -12.21 4.95
CA TYR A 46 -32.53 -12.96 5.59
C TYR A 46 -33.62 -12.01 6.10
N GLU A 47 -34.84 -12.24 5.62
CA GLU A 47 -35.99 -11.37 5.89
C GLU A 47 -35.67 -9.90 5.59
N SER A 48 -35.82 -9.01 6.57
CA SER A 48 -35.52 -7.58 6.49
C SER A 48 -34.05 -7.24 6.77
N LEU A 49 -33.18 -8.23 6.97
CA LEU A 49 -31.78 -8.04 7.36
C LEU A 49 -30.82 -8.43 6.24
N ASP A 50 -29.98 -7.48 5.84
CA ASP A 50 -28.84 -7.69 4.96
C ASP A 50 -27.54 -7.59 5.77
N VAL A 51 -26.71 -8.62 5.70
CA VAL A 51 -25.43 -8.73 6.40
C VAL A 51 -24.31 -8.92 5.38
N ILE A 52 -23.25 -8.13 5.51
CA ILE A 52 -21.99 -8.35 4.78
C ILE A 52 -20.88 -8.48 5.81
N VAL A 53 -20.06 -9.53 5.66
CA VAL A 53 -18.85 -9.72 6.46
C VAL A 53 -17.66 -9.96 5.54
N GLY A 54 -16.49 -9.48 5.92
CA GLY A 54 -15.30 -9.70 5.12
C GLY A 54 -13.99 -9.42 5.85
N VAL A 55 -12.91 -9.78 5.17
CA VAL A 55 -11.53 -9.55 5.60
C VAL A 55 -10.82 -8.79 4.49
N ALA A 56 -10.32 -7.60 4.82
CA ALA A 56 -9.45 -6.83 3.95
C ALA A 56 -7.98 -7.14 4.27
N ASN A 57 -7.13 -7.10 3.24
CA ASN A 57 -5.73 -7.50 3.30
C ASN A 57 -5.57 -8.95 3.83
N VAL A 58 -6.20 -9.91 3.14
CA VAL A 58 -6.22 -11.34 3.52
C VAL A 58 -4.81 -11.94 3.72
N PHE A 59 -3.78 -11.37 3.09
CA PHE A 59 -2.39 -11.83 3.23
C PHE A 59 -1.53 -10.99 4.17
N ASP A 60 -2.10 -9.95 4.82
CA ASP A 60 -1.37 -9.01 5.70
C ASP A 60 -0.10 -8.45 5.07
N LYS A 61 -0.23 -8.05 3.81
CA LYS A 61 0.88 -7.47 3.07
C LYS A 61 1.14 -6.05 3.59
N GLU A 62 2.39 -5.78 3.93
CA GLU A 62 2.87 -4.45 4.30
C GLU A 62 3.02 -3.55 3.06
N PRO A 63 2.89 -2.22 3.22
CA PRO A 63 3.15 -1.28 2.14
C PRO A 63 4.61 -1.38 1.67
N PRO A 64 4.89 -1.15 0.38
CA PRO A 64 6.24 -0.98 -0.11
C PRO A 64 7.04 0.04 0.70
N ARG A 65 8.29 -0.31 0.96
CA ARG A 65 9.26 0.56 1.64
C ARG A 65 10.18 1.16 0.60
N ILE A 66 10.33 2.47 0.62
CA ILE A 66 11.25 3.23 -0.23
C ILE A 66 12.25 3.96 0.66
N SER A 67 13.43 4.26 0.13
CA SER A 67 14.41 5.08 0.83
C SER A 67 13.83 6.47 1.06
N SER A 68 13.94 6.99 2.28
CA SER A 68 13.47 8.33 2.60
C SER A 68 14.30 9.36 1.81
N SER A 69 13.66 10.10 0.91
CA SER A 69 14.20 11.33 0.35
C SER A 69 13.88 12.50 1.31
N GLY A 70 14.59 13.63 1.19
CA GLY A 70 14.35 14.82 2.02
C GLY A 70 12.93 15.41 1.90
N PHE A 71 12.06 14.83 1.07
CA PHE A 71 10.67 15.20 0.85
C PHE A 71 9.66 14.19 1.46
N ASP A 72 10.12 13.09 2.06
CA ASP A 72 9.26 12.02 2.59
C ASP A 72 9.12 12.07 4.12
N LEU A 73 7.89 11.91 4.64
CA LEU A 73 7.66 11.60 6.06
C LEU A 73 7.95 10.11 6.31
N GLY A 74 9.23 9.73 6.38
CA GLY A 74 9.68 8.36 6.67
C GLY A 74 10.09 7.54 5.43
N ASN A 75 10.01 6.21 5.50
CA ASN A 75 10.52 5.27 4.48
C ASN A 75 9.43 4.39 3.84
N SER A 76 8.18 4.83 3.88
CA SER A 76 7.08 4.13 3.23
C SER A 76 6.60 4.95 2.05
N ALA A 77 6.24 4.27 0.95
CA ALA A 77 5.68 4.96 -0.22
C ALA A 77 4.38 5.66 0.19
N LEU A 78 4.44 6.98 0.39
CA LEU A 78 3.30 7.80 0.80
C LEU A 78 2.43 8.08 -0.43
N TYR A 79 1.63 7.10 -0.81
CA TYR A 79 0.55 7.29 -1.77
C TYR A 79 -0.73 6.65 -1.25
N SER A 80 -1.87 7.32 -1.50
CA SER A 80 -3.23 6.88 -1.11
C SER A 80 -3.54 5.43 -1.52
N GLN A 81 -2.82 4.88 -2.50
CA GLN A 81 -2.92 3.52 -3.02
C GLN A 81 -2.58 2.44 -1.97
N TYR A 82 -1.77 2.77 -0.95
CA TYR A 82 -1.33 1.82 0.07
C TYR A 82 -2.07 1.96 1.42
N GLN A 83 -3.09 2.81 1.51
CA GLN A 83 -3.87 3.04 2.74
C GLN A 83 -4.39 1.72 3.37
N THR A 84 -4.80 0.76 2.54
CA THR A 84 -5.24 -0.56 3.02
C THR A 84 -4.14 -1.33 3.75
N ALA A 85 -2.88 -1.18 3.33
CA ALA A 85 -1.72 -1.84 3.91
C ALA A 85 -1.28 -1.19 5.23
N PHE A 86 -1.34 0.15 5.32
CA PHE A 86 -1.03 0.88 6.55
C PHE A 86 -1.96 0.53 7.72
N ILE A 87 -3.21 0.15 7.42
CA ILE A 87 -4.16 -0.33 8.42
C ILE A 87 -3.95 -1.82 8.73
N GLY A 88 -3.27 -2.56 7.84
CA GLY A 88 -3.03 -4.00 7.97
C GLY A 88 -4.26 -4.86 7.69
N ARG A 89 -4.18 -6.15 8.05
CA ARG A 89 -5.30 -7.11 8.00
C ARG A 89 -6.42 -6.68 8.95
N ARG A 90 -7.64 -6.54 8.42
CA ARG A 90 -8.81 -6.16 9.21
C ARG A 90 -10.06 -6.94 8.83
N VAL A 91 -10.89 -7.22 9.83
CA VAL A 91 -12.24 -7.77 9.66
C VAL A 91 -13.22 -6.60 9.61
N PHE A 92 -14.22 -6.68 8.74
CA PHE A 92 -15.31 -5.72 8.67
C PHE A 92 -16.67 -6.42 8.60
N ALA A 93 -17.69 -5.72 9.10
CA ALA A 93 -19.08 -6.13 8.99
C ALA A 93 -19.97 -4.91 8.68
N ASN A 94 -20.96 -5.10 7.81
CA ASN A 94 -21.99 -4.12 7.53
C ASN A 94 -23.37 -4.76 7.72
N LEU A 95 -24.26 -4.05 8.39
CA LEU A 95 -25.60 -4.51 8.73
C LEU A 95 -26.59 -3.47 8.23
N ARG A 96 -27.57 -3.91 7.45
CA ARG A 96 -28.67 -3.06 6.98
C ARG A 96 -30.00 -3.72 7.29
N TYR A 97 -30.89 -2.97 7.92
CA TYR A 97 -32.26 -3.39 8.19
C TYR A 97 -33.22 -2.56 7.33
N ASN A 98 -34.13 -3.23 6.62
CA ASN A 98 -35.13 -2.58 5.76
C ASN A 98 -36.50 -2.63 6.45
N PHE A 99 -37.07 -1.45 6.71
CA PHE A 99 -38.40 -1.25 7.31
C PHE A 99 -39.51 -1.25 6.26
#